data_AF-A0A2H0TC96-F1
#
_entry.id   AF-A0A2H0TC96-F1
#
_cell.length_a   1.000
_cell.length_b   1.000
_cell.length_c   1.000
_cell.angle_alpha   90.00
_cell.angle_beta   90.00
_cell.angle_gamma   90.00
#
_symmetry.space_group_name_H-M   'P 1'
#
loop_
_entity.id
_entity.type
_entity.pdbx_description
1 polymer ?
#
loop_
_entity_poly.entity_id
_entity_poly.type
_entity_poly.pdbx_seq_one_letter_code
_entity_poly.pdbx_strand_id
1 'polypeptide(L)'
;MPKIYGVNTIWGVNPKNVRDAMVRCFAQVHKEVMLDCQKMEKIFKPQEVEEIKQLNIKHMICALFEEVGGDFNNPDKKSILLVLKKLKGVAKNFRSPEIVNRHYCEIKTLVERLQDI
;
A
#
# COMPACT_ATOMS: atom_id res chain seq x y z
N MET A 1 19.09 -8.78 -3.78
CA MET A 1 18.45 -9.09 -2.48
C MET A 1 16.95 -8.93 -2.63
N PRO A 2 16.10 -9.91 -2.23
CA PRO A 2 14.65 -9.80 -2.42
C PRO A 2 14.09 -8.66 -1.56
N LYS A 3 13.72 -7.57 -2.22
CA LYS A 3 13.06 -6.40 -1.63
C LYS A 3 11.63 -6.36 -2.14
N ILE A 4 10.67 -6.29 -1.22
CA ILE A 4 9.26 -6.08 -1.54
C ILE A 4 8.93 -4.66 -1.12
N TYR A 5 8.66 -3.78 -2.09
CA TYR A 5 8.40 -2.34 -1.87
C TYR A 5 9.44 -1.61 -0.99
N GLY A 6 10.71 -2.02 -1.07
CA GLY A 6 11.79 -1.42 -0.28
C GLY A 6 12.03 -2.09 1.07
N VAL A 7 11.20 -3.05 1.49
CA VAL A 7 11.43 -3.86 2.70
C VAL A 7 12.40 -4.98 2.38
N ASN A 8 13.50 -5.03 3.13
CA ASN A 8 14.42 -6.15 3.07
C ASN A 8 13.80 -7.34 3.78
N THR A 9 13.53 -8.42 3.04
CA THR A 9 12.82 -9.58 3.57
C THR A 9 13.72 -10.51 4.41
N ILE A 10 15.04 -10.27 4.43
CA ILE A 10 16.04 -11.04 5.19
C ILE A 10 16.27 -10.45 6.58
N TRP A 11 16.20 -9.12 6.72
CA TRP A 11 16.47 -8.41 7.97
C TRP A 11 15.15 -7.98 8.60
N GLY A 12 14.83 -8.51 9.79
CA GLY A 12 13.69 -8.19 10.65
C GLY A 12 12.57 -7.35 10.02
N VAL A 13 11.55 -8.02 9.49
CA VAL A 13 10.31 -7.35 9.06
C VAL A 13 9.60 -6.83 10.31
N ASN A 14 9.34 -5.53 10.36
CA ASN A 14 8.61 -4.89 11.46
C ASN A 14 7.35 -4.19 10.94
N PRO A 15 6.37 -3.91 11.82
CA PRO A 15 5.08 -3.36 11.39
C PRO A 15 5.20 -2.03 10.63
N LYS A 16 6.10 -1.13 11.04
CA LYS A 16 6.34 0.17 10.40
C LYS A 16 6.81 0.00 8.95
N ASN A 17 7.75 -0.92 8.73
CA ASN A 17 8.24 -1.24 7.39
C ASN A 17 7.13 -1.81 6.49
N VAL A 18 6.25 -2.67 7.03
CA VAL A 18 5.12 -3.22 6.28
C VAL A 18 4.07 -2.15 5.94
N ARG A 19 3.79 -1.23 6.87
CA ARG A 19 2.93 -0.06 6.64
C ARG A 19 3.48 0.84 5.54
N ASP A 20 4.80 1.10 5.53
CA ASP A 20 5.44 1.86 4.44
C ASP A 20 5.42 1.11 3.10
N ALA A 21 5.59 -0.21 3.13
CA ALA A 21 5.46 -1.07 1.95
C ALA A 21 4.05 -0.99 1.36
N MET A 22 3.01 -0.97 2.20
CA MET A 22 1.62 -0.83 1.76
C MET A 22 1.37 0.47 1.00
N VAL A 23 1.88 1.59 1.52
CA VAL A 23 1.77 2.90 0.86
C VAL A 23 2.40 2.87 -0.54
N ARG A 24 3.63 2.34 -0.63
CA ARG A 24 4.36 2.23 -1.91
C ARG A 24 3.69 1.25 -2.89
N CYS A 25 3.23 0.11 -2.39
CA CYS A 25 2.51 -0.88 -3.17
C CYS A 25 1.27 -0.27 -3.81
N PHE A 26 0.48 0.45 -3.03
CA PHE A 26 -0.75 1.04 -3.54
C PHE A 26 -0.49 2.22 -4.50
N ALA A 27 0.60 2.98 -4.30
CA ALA A 27 1.07 3.96 -5.28
C ALA A 27 1.41 3.32 -6.62
N GLN A 28 2.08 2.17 -6.59
CA GLN A 28 2.40 1.42 -7.79
C GLN A 28 1.16 0.83 -8.46
N VAL A 29 0.21 0.27 -7.69
CA VAL A 29 -1.09 -0.19 -8.23
C VAL A 29 -1.84 0.96 -8.91
N HIS A 30 -1.89 2.14 -8.30
CA HIS A 30 -2.50 3.32 -8.93
C HIS A 30 -1.82 3.70 -10.24
N LYS A 31 -0.49 3.59 -10.33
CA LYS A 31 0.26 3.84 -11.57
C LYS A 31 -0.05 2.81 -12.66
N GLU A 32 -0.16 1.54 -12.30
CA GLU A 32 -0.39 0.43 -13.24
C GLU A 32 -1.87 0.31 -13.68
N VAL A 33 -2.82 0.70 -12.81
CA VAL A 33 -4.25 0.44 -13.04
C VAL A 33 -5.06 1.71 -13.34
N MET A 34 -4.65 2.91 -12.90
CA MET A 34 -5.36 4.15 -13.23
C MET A 34 -4.79 4.84 -14.46
N LEU A 35 -5.40 4.54 -15.61
CA LEU A 35 -5.27 5.29 -16.86
C LEU A 35 -5.71 6.77 -16.75
N ASP A 36 -6.50 7.13 -15.72
CA ASP A 36 -7.06 8.48 -15.55
C ASP A 36 -6.06 9.56 -15.10
N CYS A 37 -4.83 9.19 -14.75
CA CYS A 37 -3.81 10.16 -14.30
C CYS A 37 -3.19 10.99 -15.43
N GLN A 38 -3.42 10.63 -16.70
CA GLN A 38 -2.88 11.39 -17.85
C GLN A 38 -3.32 12.86 -17.86
N LYS A 39 -4.44 13.21 -17.21
CA LYS A 39 -4.88 14.60 -17.08
C LYS A 39 -4.01 15.41 -16.10
N MET A 40 -3.48 14.80 -15.05
CA MET A 40 -2.60 15.50 -14.08
C MET A 40 -1.20 15.73 -14.64
N GLU A 41 -0.69 14.79 -15.45
CA GLU A 41 0.62 14.89 -16.13
C GLU A 41 0.70 16.06 -17.13
N LYS A 42 -0.46 16.59 -17.56
CA LYS A 42 -0.53 17.80 -18.39
C LYS A 42 -0.43 19.10 -17.58
N ILE A 43 -0.61 19.05 -16.27
CA ILE A 43 -0.70 20.23 -15.38
C ILE A 43 0.52 20.32 -14.46
N PHE A 44 1.05 19.18 -14.01
CA PHE A 44 2.14 19.10 -13.05
C PHE A 44 3.34 18.36 -13.63
N LYS A 45 4.55 18.64 -13.11
CA LYS A 45 5.74 17.86 -13.48
C LYS A 45 5.59 16.41 -13.01
N PRO A 46 6.20 15.43 -13.70
CA PRO A 46 6.08 14.02 -13.33
C PRO A 46 6.39 13.71 -11.86
N GLN A 47 7.37 14.41 -11.27
CA GLN A 47 7.74 14.25 -9.87
C GLN A 47 6.66 14.76 -8.90
N GLU A 48 6.03 15.89 -9.20
CA GLU A 48 4.94 16.46 -8.39
C GLU A 48 3.68 15.59 -8.46
N VAL A 49 3.39 15.00 -9.62
CA VAL A 49 2.30 14.02 -9.78
C VAL A 49 2.52 12.79 -8.90
N GLU A 50 3.75 12.30 -8.82
CA GLU A 50 4.10 11.15 -7.98
C GLU A 50 3.95 11.46 -6.49
N GLU A 51 4.39 12.64 -6.05
CA GLU A 51 4.26 13.09 -4.66
C GLU A 51 2.80 13.27 -4.25
N ILE A 52 1.96 13.87 -5.10
CA ILE A 52 0.52 14.04 -4.86
C ILE A 52 -0.19 12.69 -4.78
N LYS A 53 0.16 11.74 -5.66
CA LYS A 53 -0.38 10.37 -5.63
C LYS A 53 -0.02 9.68 -4.32
N GLN A 54 1.24 9.75 -3.90
CA GLN A 54 1.68 9.15 -2.65
C GLN A 54 0.99 9.78 -1.44
N LEU A 55 0.80 11.10 -1.44
CA LEU A 55 0.09 11.81 -0.37
C LEU A 55 -1.37 11.37 -0.27
N ASN A 56 -2.09 11.31 -1.40
CA ASN A 56 -3.49 10.89 -1.45
C ASN A 56 -3.65 9.44 -0.95
N ILE A 57 -2.75 8.56 -1.37
CA ILE A 57 -2.73 7.15 -0.96
C ILE A 57 -2.38 7.00 0.52
N LYS A 58 -1.42 7.79 1.01
CA LYS A 58 -1.08 7.82 2.43
C LYS A 58 -2.28 8.28 3.27
N HIS A 59 -3.01 9.31 2.85
CA HIS A 59 -4.22 9.76 3.53
C HIS A 59 -5.31 8.68 3.54
N MET A 60 -5.53 8.02 2.40
CA MET A 60 -6.50 6.93 2.31
C MET A 60 -6.12 5.76 3.25
N ILE A 61 -4.85 5.35 3.27
CA ILE A 61 -4.37 4.29 4.16
C ILE A 61 -4.50 4.72 5.62
N CYS A 62 -4.16 5.97 5.96
CA CYS A 62 -4.33 6.51 7.31
C CYS A 62 -5.80 6.42 7.77
N ALA A 63 -6.74 6.85 6.92
CA ALA A 63 -8.16 6.75 7.21
C ALA A 63 -8.63 5.29 7.41
N LEU A 64 -8.08 4.34 6.65
CA LEU A 64 -8.39 2.92 6.83
C LEU A 64 -7.84 2.37 8.15
N PHE A 65 -6.68 2.85 8.62
CA PHE A 65 -6.15 2.51 9.94
C PHE A 65 -7.08 3.02 11.04
N GLU A 66 -7.53 4.27 10.96
CA GLU A 66 -8.51 4.84 11.90
C GLU A 66 -9.83 4.06 11.89
N GLU A 67 -10.33 3.69 10.71
CA GLU A 67 -11.60 2.95 10.55
C GLU A 67 -11.54 1.55 11.21
N VAL A 68 -10.38 0.90 11.22
CA VAL A 68 -10.20 -0.41 11.87
C VAL A 68 -9.78 -0.29 13.34
N GLY A 69 -9.70 0.94 13.88
CA GLY A 69 -9.25 1.21 15.24
C GLY A 69 -7.76 0.98 15.47
N GLY A 70 -6.93 1.08 14.41
CA GLY A 70 -5.47 0.95 14.47
C GLY A 70 -4.75 2.29 14.43
N ASP A 71 -3.46 2.30 14.82
CA ASP A 71 -2.59 3.47 14.75
C ASP A 71 -1.68 3.38 13.51
N PHE A 72 -1.80 4.33 12.58
CA PHE A 72 -0.94 4.40 11.39
C PHE A 72 0.54 4.65 11.73
N ASN A 73 0.83 5.41 12.79
CA ASN A 73 2.18 5.75 13.21
C ASN A 73 2.83 4.61 14.00
N ASN A 74 2.02 3.87 14.77
CA ASN A 74 2.42 2.66 15.50
C ASN A 74 1.56 1.47 15.11
N PRO A 75 1.71 0.97 13.87
CA PRO A 75 0.86 -0.10 13.38
C PRO A 75 1.20 -1.42 14.08
N ASP A 76 0.18 -2.25 14.27
CA ASP A 76 0.34 -3.63 14.72
C ASP A 76 -0.04 -4.61 13.60
N LYS A 77 0.26 -5.90 13.78
CA LYS A 77 -0.02 -6.93 12.76
C LYS A 77 -1.52 -7.05 12.46
N LYS A 78 -2.38 -6.90 13.47
CA LYS A 78 -3.83 -7.08 13.35
C LYS A 78 -4.45 -5.95 12.51
N SER A 79 -4.14 -4.71 12.84
CA SER A 79 -4.55 -3.50 12.12
C SER A 79 -4.04 -3.52 10.69
N ILE A 80 -2.76 -3.84 10.46
CA ILE A 80 -2.19 -4.01 9.11
C ILE A 80 -3.00 -5.04 8.29
N LEU A 81 -3.31 -6.19 8.88
CA LEU A 81 -4.06 -7.25 8.19
C LEU A 81 -5.49 -6.81 7.87
N LEU A 82 -6.16 -6.07 8.77
CA LEU A 82 -7.50 -5.54 8.54
C LEU A 82 -7.51 -4.48 7.43
N VAL A 83 -6.56 -3.56 7.45
CA VAL A 83 -6.38 -2.54 6.39
C VAL A 83 -6.12 -3.23 5.05
N LEU A 84 -5.25 -4.25 5.01
CA LEU A 84 -4.96 -5.01 3.80
C LEU A 84 -6.22 -5.71 3.23
N LYS A 85 -7.09 -6.26 4.09
CA LYS A 85 -8.37 -6.84 3.68
C LYS A 85 -9.32 -5.79 3.11
N LYS A 86 -9.41 -4.62 3.74
CA LYS A 86 -10.22 -3.49 3.23
C LYS A 86 -9.72 -3.01 1.87
N LEU A 87 -8.41 -2.83 1.72
CA LEU A 87 -7.78 -2.47 0.45
C LEU A 87 -8.10 -3.49 -0.65
N LYS A 88 -8.03 -4.80 -0.36
CA LYS A 88 -8.47 -5.82 -1.31
C LYS A 88 -9.94 -5.67 -1.70
N GLY A 89 -10.81 -5.27 -0.77
CA GLY A 89 -12.22 -4.98 -1.02
C GLY A 89 -12.43 -3.81 -1.98
N VAL A 90 -11.77 -2.68 -1.72
CA VAL A 90 -11.76 -1.51 -2.64
C VAL A 90 -11.25 -1.91 -4.02
N ALA A 91 -10.24 -2.78 -4.04
CA ALA A 91 -9.56 -3.17 -5.24
C ALA A 91 -10.38 -4.12 -6.16
N LYS A 92 -11.47 -4.73 -5.66
CA LYS A 92 -12.41 -5.54 -6.49
C LYS A 92 -13.12 -4.74 -7.58
N ASN A 93 -13.23 -3.42 -7.40
CA ASN A 93 -13.91 -2.55 -8.35
C ASN A 93 -13.01 -2.06 -9.50
N PHE A 94 -11.74 -2.47 -9.53
CA PHE A 94 -10.81 -2.07 -10.56
C PHE A 94 -10.91 -2.97 -11.80
N ARG A 95 -10.62 -2.37 -12.96
CA ARG A 95 -10.65 -3.06 -14.27
C ARG A 95 -9.60 -4.17 -14.43
N SER A 96 -8.57 -4.20 -13.58
CA SER A 96 -7.46 -5.16 -13.66
C SER A 96 -7.24 -5.89 -12.32
N PRO A 97 -8.11 -6.85 -11.98
CA PRO A 97 -8.05 -7.56 -10.69
C PRO A 97 -6.77 -8.40 -10.49
N GLU A 98 -6.12 -8.82 -11.57
CA GLU A 98 -4.88 -9.63 -11.51
C GLU A 98 -3.69 -8.83 -10.97
N ILE A 99 -3.53 -7.57 -11.41
CA ILE A 99 -2.49 -6.66 -10.93
C ILE A 99 -2.67 -6.46 -9.44
N VAL A 100 -3.87 -6.06 -9.03
CA VAL A 100 -4.26 -5.91 -7.62
C VAL A 100 -3.94 -7.17 -6.80
N ASN A 101 -4.27 -8.35 -7.30
CA ASN A 101 -4.07 -9.59 -6.57
C ASN A 101 -2.57 -9.92 -6.36
N ARG A 102 -1.72 -9.65 -7.36
CA ARG A 102 -0.26 -9.78 -7.24
C ARG A 102 0.27 -8.90 -6.10
N HIS A 103 -0.09 -7.62 -6.14
CA HIS A 103 0.29 -6.62 -5.14
C HIS A 103 -0.19 -6.98 -3.72
N TYR A 104 -1.42 -7.52 -3.61
CA TYR A 104 -1.97 -8.03 -2.35
C TYR A 104 -1.16 -9.21 -1.81
N CYS A 105 -0.82 -10.19 -2.65
CA CYS A 105 -0.05 -11.36 -2.24
C CYS A 105 1.34 -10.99 -1.71
N GLU A 106 2.03 -10.06 -2.38
CA GLU A 106 3.36 -9.59 -1.96
C GLU A 106 3.34 -8.92 -0.59
N ILE A 107 2.35 -8.05 -0.33
CA ILE A 107 2.18 -7.45 1.00
C ILE A 107 1.77 -8.50 2.02
N LYS A 108 0.89 -9.44 1.68
CA LYS A 108 0.48 -10.53 2.58
C LYS A 108 1.70 -11.35 3.04
N THR A 109 2.65 -11.62 2.15
CA THR A 109 3.92 -12.29 2.53
C THR A 109 4.72 -11.48 3.55
N LEU A 110 4.70 -10.14 3.48
CA LEU A 110 5.33 -9.31 4.51
C LEU A 110 4.59 -9.36 5.84
N VAL A 111 3.25 -9.36 5.82
CA VAL A 111 2.42 -9.46 7.03
C VAL A 111 2.61 -10.81 7.73
N GLU A 112 2.71 -11.90 6.98
CA GLU A 112 2.95 -13.26 7.52
C GLU A 112 4.33 -13.39 8.19
N ARG A 113 5.30 -12.55 7.79
CA ARG A 113 6.63 -12.49 8.41
C ARG A 113 6.68 -11.63 9.67
N LEU A 114 5.63 -10.88 9.99
CA LEU A 114 5.53 -10.22 11.29
C LEU A 114 5.34 -11.31 12.35
N GLN A 115 6.29 -11.41 13.29
CA GLN A 115 6.08 -12.18 14.51
C GLN A 115 4.83 -11.64 15.21
N ASP A 116 4.02 -12.51 15.81
CA ASP A 116 2.89 -12.08 16.63
C ASP A 116 3.44 -11.28 17.81
N ILE A 117 3.20 -9.97 17.79
CA ILE A 117 3.50 -9.04 18.89
C ILE A 117 2.21 -8.84 19.67
#